data_AF-A0A519EL42-F1
#
_entry.id   AF-A0A519EL42-F1
#
_cell.length_a   1.000
_cell.length_b   1.000
_cell.length_c   1.000
_cell.angle_alpha   90.00
_cell.angle_beta   90.00
_cell.angle_gamma   90.00
#
_symmetry.space_group_name_H-M   'P 1'
#
loop_
_entity.id
_entity.type
_entity.pdbx_description
1 polymer ?
#
loop_
_entity_poly.entity_id
_entity_poly.type
_entity_poly.pdbx_seq_one_letter_code
_entity_poly.pdbx_strand_id
1 'polypeptide(L)'
;MKESVLRDFLHRKSRTGEVMRVTADRFCLRETLARVAATAPQVALSTEDGFFTAAQFRDAIGTGRGLAIHYLELFDRLGLTQRFGNRRRTGKDFASALGPAQPLPPPQPSKEVPLK
;
A
#
# COMPACT_ATOMS: atom_id res chain seq x y z
N MET A 1 -5.00 -13.50 -24.60
CA MET A 1 -5.65 -13.92 -23.34
C MET A 1 -6.81 -12.96 -23.06
N LYS A 2 -8.02 -13.46 -22.74
CA LYS A 2 -9.17 -12.58 -22.44
C LYS A 2 -9.08 -12.05 -21.00
N GLU A 3 -9.54 -10.82 -20.75
CA GLU A 3 -9.47 -10.19 -19.42
C GLU A 3 -10.16 -11.01 -18.33
N SER A 4 -11.31 -11.63 -18.63
CA SER A 4 -12.03 -12.51 -17.71
C SER A 4 -11.18 -13.70 -17.25
N VAL A 5 -10.45 -14.32 -18.17
CA VAL A 5 -9.57 -15.46 -17.87
C VAL A 5 -8.41 -15.04 -16.97
N LEU A 6 -7.84 -13.85 -17.19
CA LEU A 6 -6.78 -13.29 -16.34
C LEU A 6 -7.32 -12.97 -14.93
N ARG A 7 -8.50 -12.36 -14.84
CA ARG A 7 -9.14 -12.04 -13.56
C ARG A 7 -9.44 -13.29 -12.75
N ASP A 8 -9.98 -14.33 -13.38
CA ASP A 8 -10.26 -15.62 -12.74
C ASP A 8 -8.99 -16.34 -12.29
N PHE A 9 -7.90 -16.22 -13.05
CA PHE A 9 -6.60 -16.74 -12.66
C PHE A 9 -6.04 -16.01 -11.42
N LEU A 10 -6.07 -14.67 -11.42
CA LEU A 10 -5.61 -13.87 -10.28
C LEU A 10 -6.48 -14.08 -9.04
N HIS A 11 -7.80 -14.26 -9.20
CA HIS A 11 -8.68 -14.68 -8.11
C HIS A 11 -8.30 -16.04 -7.55
N ARG A 12 -7.96 -17.03 -8.40
CA ARG A 12 -7.49 -18.33 -7.94
C ARG A 12 -6.16 -18.23 -7.19
N LYS A 13 -5.20 -17.44 -7.69
CA LYS A 13 -3.94 -17.16 -6.98
C LYS A 13 -4.12 -16.38 -5.68
N SER A 14 -5.18 -15.57 -5.54
CA SER A 14 -5.46 -14.94 -4.24
C SER A 14 -5.85 -15.93 -3.16
N ARG A 15 -6.36 -17.12 -3.52
CA ARG A 15 -6.66 -18.18 -2.56
C ARG A 15 -5.40 -18.84 -2.00
N THR A 16 -4.26 -18.77 -2.70
CA THR A 16 -2.97 -19.24 -2.19
C THR A 16 -2.23 -18.16 -1.38
N GLY A 17 -2.78 -16.96 -1.29
CA GLY A 17 -2.20 -15.83 -0.55
C GLY A 17 -1.06 -15.11 -1.27
N GLU A 18 -0.64 -15.55 -2.46
CA GLU A 18 0.44 -14.93 -3.24
C GLU A 18 0.06 -13.52 -3.73
N VAL A 19 -1.23 -13.31 -4.05
CA VAL A 19 -1.78 -12.02 -4.48
C VAL A 19 -2.98 -11.64 -3.62
N MET A 20 -3.20 -10.36 -3.39
CA MET A 20 -4.38 -9.85 -2.71
C MET A 20 -5.11 -8.83 -3.58
N ARG A 21 -6.43 -8.87 -3.49
CA ARG A 21 -7.31 -7.94 -4.19
C ARG A 21 -7.34 -6.60 -3.45
N VAL A 22 -6.82 -5.56 -4.10
CA VAL A 22 -6.79 -4.19 -3.56
C VAL A 22 -8.12 -3.50 -3.88
N THR A 23 -8.56 -3.56 -5.14
CA THR A 23 -9.85 -3.07 -5.65
C THR A 23 -10.51 -4.10 -6.55
N ALA A 24 -11.68 -3.78 -7.12
CA ALA A 24 -12.39 -4.69 -8.01
C ALA A 24 -11.55 -5.14 -9.22
N ASP A 25 -10.71 -4.24 -9.72
CA ASP A 25 -9.89 -4.31 -10.92
C ASP A 25 -8.38 -4.48 -10.64
N ARG A 26 -7.95 -4.45 -9.37
CA ARG A 26 -6.52 -4.47 -9.01
C ARG A 26 -6.16 -5.57 -8.03
N PHE A 27 -5.13 -6.31 -8.41
CA PHE A 27 -4.44 -7.27 -7.56
C PHE A 27 -3.01 -6.80 -7.34
N CYS A 28 -2.46 -7.12 -6.18
CA CYS A 28 -1.08 -6.83 -5.83
C CYS A 28 -0.45 -8.07 -5.18
N LEU A 29 0.85 -8.27 -5.37
CA LEU A 29 1.56 -9.31 -4.63
C LEU A 29 1.49 -9.01 -3.15
N ARG A 30 1.32 -10.05 -2.34
CA ARG A 30 1.27 -9.91 -0.87
C ARG A 30 2.57 -9.30 -0.33
N GLU A 31 3.71 -9.68 -0.89
CA GLU A 31 5.02 -9.12 -0.54
C GLU A 31 5.08 -7.60 -0.83
N THR A 32 4.59 -7.17 -2.01
CA THR A 32 4.52 -5.74 -2.34
C THR A 32 3.63 -4.99 -1.35
N LEU A 33 2.49 -5.56 -0.98
CA LEU A 33 1.62 -4.97 0.04
C LEU A 33 2.29 -4.90 1.41
N ALA A 34 3.09 -5.90 1.79
CA ALA A 34 3.85 -5.87 3.03
C ALA A 34 4.85 -4.70 3.04
N ARG A 35 5.59 -4.49 1.94
CA ARG A 35 6.53 -3.35 1.80
C ARG A 35 5.82 -2.00 1.85
N VAL A 36 4.66 -1.89 1.20
CA VAL A 36 3.84 -0.67 1.21
C VAL A 36 3.26 -0.41 2.61
N ALA A 37 2.79 -1.44 3.30
CA ALA A 37 2.25 -1.35 4.66
C ALA A 37 3.34 -0.96 5.67
N ALA A 38 4.55 -1.50 5.51
CA ALA A 38 5.72 -1.17 6.33
C ALA A 38 6.09 0.32 6.29
N THR A 39 5.73 1.04 5.22
CA THR A 39 5.94 2.50 5.13
C THR A 39 5.00 3.30 6.04
N ALA A 40 3.78 2.83 6.34
CA ALA A 40 2.82 3.60 7.14
C ALA A 40 3.32 3.94 8.56
N PRO A 41 3.89 3.00 9.33
CA PRO A 41 4.54 3.31 10.61
C PRO A 41 5.65 4.36 10.50
N GLN A 42 6.46 4.32 9.43
CA GLN A 42 7.54 5.30 9.22
C GLN A 42 6.99 6.71 9.00
N VAL A 43 5.91 6.84 8.23
CA VAL A 43 5.24 8.12 8.03
C VAL A 43 4.62 8.62 9.35
N ALA A 44 3.97 7.74 10.11
CA ALA A 44 3.44 8.09 11.43
C ALA A 44 4.55 8.56 12.39
N LEU A 45 5.70 7.90 12.41
CA LEU A 45 6.84 8.28 13.26
C LEU A 45 7.47 9.62 12.85
N SER A 46 7.28 10.05 11.60
CA SER A 46 7.74 11.36 11.12
C SER A 46 6.82 12.52 11.53
N THR A 47 5.69 12.25 12.20
CA THR A 47 4.78 13.27 12.70
C THR A 47 4.73 13.29 14.22
N GLU A 48 4.56 14.46 14.81
CA GLU A 48 4.62 14.65 16.27
C GLU A 48 3.50 13.91 17.02
N ASP A 49 2.31 13.81 16.42
CA ASP A 49 1.13 13.20 17.03
C ASP A 49 0.89 11.74 16.60
N GLY A 50 1.77 11.17 15.77
CA GLY A 50 1.63 9.82 15.23
C GLY A 50 0.51 9.66 14.20
N PHE A 51 -0.11 10.76 13.75
CA PHE A 51 -1.10 10.75 12.68
C PHE A 51 -0.49 11.17 11.35
N PHE A 52 -0.92 10.52 10.27
CA PHE A 52 -0.52 10.88 8.91
C PHE A 52 -1.72 11.07 7.99
N THR A 53 -1.56 11.92 6.99
CA THR A 53 -2.54 12.15 5.92
C THR A 53 -2.33 11.17 4.76
N ALA A 54 -3.36 10.99 3.93
CA ALA A 54 -3.22 10.24 2.68
C ALA A 54 -2.17 10.87 1.74
N ALA A 55 -1.93 12.18 1.84
CA ALA A 55 -0.91 12.86 1.05
C ALA A 55 0.51 12.45 1.48
N GLN A 56 0.81 12.53 2.78
CA GLN A 56 2.10 12.10 3.33
C GLN A 56 2.39 10.63 3.02
N PHE A 57 1.39 9.76 3.14
CA PHE A 57 1.56 8.35 2.78
C PHE A 57 1.82 8.15 1.29
N ARG A 58 1.04 8.79 0.41
CA ARG A 58 1.23 8.76 -1.04
C ARG A 58 2.64 9.18 -1.43
N ASP A 59 3.09 10.29 -0.86
CA ASP A 59 4.41 10.86 -1.14
C ASP A 59 5.51 9.91 -0.65
N ALA A 60 5.33 9.25 0.50
CA ALA A 60 6.29 8.27 1.00
C ALA A 60 6.41 7.01 0.13
N ILE A 61 5.32 6.57 -0.52
CA ILE A 61 5.33 5.36 -1.37
C ILE A 61 5.56 5.65 -2.86
N GLY A 62 5.62 6.93 -3.27
CA GLY A 62 5.88 7.34 -4.65
C GLY A 62 4.82 6.91 -5.66
N THR A 63 3.53 6.90 -5.30
CA THR A 63 2.44 6.50 -6.20
C THR A 63 1.44 7.62 -6.45
N GLY A 64 0.52 7.43 -7.41
CA GLY A 64 -0.60 8.34 -7.63
C GLY A 64 -1.62 8.32 -6.49
N ARG A 65 -2.36 9.44 -6.33
CA ARG A 65 -3.37 9.61 -5.26
C ARG A 65 -4.38 8.47 -5.16
N GLY A 66 -4.95 8.03 -6.29
CA GLY A 66 -5.96 6.97 -6.31
C GLY A 66 -5.43 5.65 -5.76
N LEU A 67 -4.21 5.27 -6.18
CA LEU A 67 -3.60 4.02 -5.73
C LEU A 67 -3.25 4.06 -4.24
N ALA A 68 -2.72 5.18 -3.75
CA ALA A 68 -2.43 5.36 -2.33
C ALA A 68 -3.70 5.25 -1.47
N ILE A 69 -4.82 5.83 -1.90
CA ILE A 69 -6.10 5.71 -1.21
C ILE A 69 -6.56 4.25 -1.15
N HIS A 70 -6.50 3.53 -2.27
CA HIS A 70 -6.92 2.13 -2.31
C HIS A 70 -6.07 1.23 -1.38
N TYR A 71 -4.77 1.48 -1.27
CA TYR A 71 -3.93 0.78 -0.29
C TYR A 71 -4.35 1.11 1.14
N LEU A 72 -4.59 2.38 1.45
CA LEU A 72 -5.05 2.77 2.79
C LEU A 72 -6.41 2.17 3.14
N GLU A 73 -7.35 2.08 2.20
CA GLU A 73 -8.65 1.44 2.41
C GLU A 73 -8.53 -0.08 2.63
N LEU A 74 -7.59 -0.73 1.94
CA LEU A 74 -7.25 -2.13 2.23
C LEU A 74 -6.67 -2.27 3.65
N PHE A 75 -5.74 -1.40 4.03
CA PHE A 75 -5.09 -1.44 5.35
C PHE A 75 -6.04 -1.11 6.48
N ASP A 76 -7.00 -0.20 6.26
CA ASP A 76 -8.08 0.09 7.18
C ASP A 76 -8.94 -1.18 7.41
N ARG A 77 -9.29 -1.91 6.33
CA ARG A 77 -10.03 -3.19 6.43
C ARG A 77 -9.25 -4.30 7.15
N LEU A 78 -7.93 -4.33 6.98
CA LEU A 78 -7.05 -5.28 7.67
C LEU A 78 -6.74 -4.86 9.13
N GLY A 79 -7.12 -3.65 9.54
CA GLY A 79 -6.82 -3.08 10.85
C GLY A 79 -5.36 -2.65 11.03
N LEU A 80 -4.61 -2.50 9.93
CA LEU A 80 -3.22 -2.02 9.92
C LEU A 80 -3.15 -0.50 10.06
N THR A 81 -4.19 0.19 9.61
CA THR A 81 -4.39 1.63 9.82
C THR A 81 -5.79 1.87 10.34
N GLN A 82 -6.00 3.02 10.98
CA GLN A 82 -7.33 3.44 11.41
C GLN A 82 -7.56 4.91 11.02
N ARG A 83 -8.67 5.16 10.32
CA ARG A 83 -9.03 6.49 9.80
C ARG A 83 -9.74 7.36 10.84
N PHE A 84 -9.27 8.60 10.95
CA PHE A 84 -9.83 9.69 11.77
C PHE A 84 -9.97 10.93 10.88
N GLY A 85 -11.15 11.10 10.29
CA GLY A 85 -11.40 12.15 9.29
C GLY A 85 -10.46 12.01 8.08
N ASN A 86 -9.57 13.00 7.89
CA ASN A 86 -8.59 13.05 6.80
C ASN A 86 -7.22 12.46 7.18
N ARG A 87 -7.05 12.01 8.42
CA ARG A 87 -5.82 11.44 8.95
C ARG A 87 -5.99 9.98 9.33
N ARG A 88 -4.88 9.29 9.55
CA ARG A 88 -4.80 7.91 10.00
C ARG A 88 -3.72 7.75 11.05
N ARG A 89 -3.86 6.74 11.90
CA ARG A 89 -2.80 6.21 12.76
C ARG A 89 -2.52 4.76 12.41
N THR A 90 -1.35 4.26 12.80
CA THR A 90 -0.99 2.84 12.68
C THR A 90 -1.82 2.00 13.67
N GLY A 91 -2.25 0.82 13.23
CA GLY A 91 -3.03 -0.15 14.00
C GLY A 91 -2.20 -1.40 14.34
N LYS A 92 -2.69 -2.57 13.94
CA LYS A 92 -2.01 -3.86 14.11
C LYS A 92 -0.69 -3.91 13.36
N ASP A 93 0.22 -4.75 13.84
CA ASP A 93 1.48 -5.03 13.16
C ASP A 93 1.22 -5.64 11.77
N PHE A 94 1.75 -4.99 10.73
CA PHE A 94 1.62 -5.44 9.35
C PHE A 94 2.33 -6.78 9.11
N ALA A 95 3.42 -7.06 9.82
CA ALA A 95 4.20 -8.28 9.59
C ALA A 95 3.39 -9.53 9.94
N SER A 96 2.58 -9.46 11.01
CA SER A 96 1.61 -10.52 11.34
C SER A 96 0.55 -10.75 10.23
N ALA A 97 0.12 -9.69 9.54
CA ALA A 97 -0.99 -9.74 8.59
C ALA A 97 -0.56 -9.98 7.14
N LEU A 98 0.65 -9.58 6.75
CA LEU A 98 1.17 -9.58 5.37
C LEU A 98 2.53 -10.29 5.23
N GLY A 99 3.20 -10.60 6.33
CA GLY A 99 4.59 -11.08 6.35
C GLY A 99 5.59 -9.94 6.60
N PRO A 100 6.78 -10.22 7.15
CA PRO A 100 7.80 -9.21 7.38
C PRO A 100 8.30 -8.64 6.05
N ALA A 101 8.51 -7.33 6.00
CA ALA A 101 9.02 -6.63 4.84
C ALA A 101 9.69 -5.32 5.23
N GLN A 102 10.68 -4.90 4.43
CA GLN A 102 11.26 -3.58 4.57
C GLN A 102 10.33 -2.53 3.93
N PRO A 103 10.14 -1.35 4.57
CA PRO A 103 9.46 -0.21 3.96
C PRO A 103 9.98 0.09 2.55
N LEU A 104 9.10 0.61 1.70
CA LEU A 104 9.55 1.14 0.42
C LEU A 104 10.63 2.21 0.64
N PRO A 105 11.72 2.19 -0.15
CA PRO A 105 12.66 3.29 -0.12
C PRO A 105 11.94 4.59 -0.48
N PRO A 106 12.34 5.73 0.10
CA PRO A 106 11.76 7.02 -0.27
C PRO A 106 11.85 7.19 -1.79
N PRO A 107 10.83 7.76 -2.43
CA PRO A 107 10.87 7.97 -3.87
C PRO A 107 12.11 8.78 -4.23
N GLN A 108 12.89 8.26 -5.16
CA GLN A 108 14.01 8.98 -5.72
C GLN A 108 13.47 10.17 -6.52
N PRO A 109 14.05 11.38 -6.41
CA PRO A 109 13.72 12.45 -7.33
C PRO A 109 13.95 11.92 -8.75
N SER A 110 12.94 12.05 -9.61
CA SER A 110 13.03 11.68 -11.02
C SER A 110 14.31 12.30 -11.57
N LYS A 111 15.29 11.48 -11.95
CA LYS A 111 16.43 11.98 -12.73
C LYS A 111 15.83 12.69 -13.93
N GLU A 112 16.08 13.99 -14.07
CA GLU A 112 15.80 14.70 -15.32
C GLU A 112 16.43 13.87 -16.43
N VAL A 113 15.61 13.25 -17.27
CA VAL A 113 16.07 12.66 -18.51
C VAL A 113 16.32 13.88 -19.40
N PRO A 114 17.58 14.19 -19.78
CA PRO A 114 17.83 15.31 -20.67
C PRO A 114 17.09 15.00 -21.98
N LEU A 115 16.19 15.90 -22.37
CA LEU A 115 15.57 15.87 -23.68
C LEU A 115 16.70 16.06 -24.70
N LYS A 116 17.10 14.95 -25.35
CA LYS A 116 17.91 14.99 -26.57
C LYS A 116 17.01 15.26 -27.76
#